data_AF-A0A497NIZ8-F1
#
_entry.id   AF-A0A497NIZ8-F1
#
_cell.length_a   1.000
_cell.length_b   1.000
_cell.length_c   1.000
_cell.angle_alpha   90.00
_cell.angle_beta   90.00
_cell.angle_gamma   90.00
#
_symmetry.space_group_name_H-M   'P 1'
#
loop_
_entity.id
_entity.type
_entity.pdbx_description
1 polymer ?
#
loop_
_entity_poly.entity_id
_entity_poly.type
_entity_poly.pdbx_seq_one_letter_code
_entity_poly.pdbx_strand_id
1 'polypeptide(L)'
;MKPPWDEAPMNQPSEPSDFLKIPDEIFFLCMLHNIGATAPEKSLSVEEISTWTALEPPKVRENLRKLIEANYVSVINAGGMEKYHVTTDGIRKVLSMYS
;
A
#
# COMPACT_ATOMS: atom_id res chain seq x y z
N MET A 1 18.89 -9.85 38.27
CA MET A 1 19.44 -9.20 37.06
C MET A 1 18.34 -9.18 36.02
N LYS A 2 17.91 -7.99 35.59
CA LYS A 2 16.96 -7.84 34.49
C LYS A 2 17.71 -8.14 33.17
N PRO A 3 17.12 -8.90 32.24
CA PRO A 3 17.81 -9.24 31.01
C PRO A 3 17.96 -8.03 30.06
N PRO A 4 18.99 -8.02 29.20
CA PRO A 4 19.49 -6.82 28.50
C PRO A 4 18.62 -6.34 27.32
N TRP A 5 17.42 -6.89 27.15
CA TRP A 5 16.44 -6.43 26.14
C TRP A 5 15.45 -5.39 26.70
N ASP A 6 15.61 -4.99 27.96
CA ASP A 6 14.77 -3.98 28.61
C ASP A 6 15.18 -2.52 28.26
N GLU A 7 16.24 -2.30 27.45
CA GLU A 7 16.71 -0.96 27.09
C GLU A 7 17.12 -0.82 25.61
N ALA A 8 16.23 -0.22 24.79
CA ALA A 8 16.45 0.71 23.63
C ALA A 8 15.45 0.49 22.46
N PRO A 9 15.26 1.46 21.53
CA PRO A 9 14.38 2.64 21.62
C PRO A 9 13.17 2.60 20.63
N MET A 10 12.21 3.50 20.86
CA MET A 10 11.15 4.08 20.00
C MET A 10 10.89 3.46 18.59
N ASN A 11 9.63 3.12 18.31
CA ASN A 11 8.99 2.80 17.00
C ASN A 11 9.00 1.33 16.52
N GLN A 12 8.56 0.40 17.37
CA GLN A 12 8.01 -0.87 16.90
C GLN A 12 6.50 -0.91 17.20
N PRO A 13 5.64 -1.33 16.24
CA PRO A 13 4.24 -1.58 16.54
C PRO A 13 4.15 -2.68 17.60
N SER A 14 3.51 -2.36 18.72
CA SER A 14 3.62 -3.06 20.01
C SER A 14 2.92 -4.42 20.09
N GLU A 15 2.10 -4.81 19.11
CA GLU A 15 1.34 -6.07 19.12
C GLU A 15 1.09 -6.58 17.69
N PRO A 16 1.29 -7.89 17.38
CA PRO A 16 0.92 -8.49 16.09
C PRO A 16 -0.58 -8.37 15.75
N SER A 17 -1.42 -8.13 16.76
CA SER A 17 -2.88 -8.08 16.65
C SER A 17 -3.42 -6.78 16.01
N ASP A 18 -2.64 -5.70 15.99
CA ASP A 18 -3.05 -4.45 15.35
C ASP A 18 -2.98 -4.53 13.81
N PHE A 19 -2.11 -5.40 13.27
CA PHE A 19 -2.08 -5.70 11.84
C PHE A 19 -3.37 -6.36 11.35
N LEU A 20 -4.07 -7.13 12.20
CA LEU A 20 -5.35 -7.75 11.88
C LEU A 20 -6.52 -6.75 11.85
N LYS A 21 -6.32 -5.52 12.35
CA LYS A 21 -7.32 -4.44 12.30
C LYS A 21 -7.16 -3.54 11.09
N ILE A 22 -6.06 -3.67 10.34
CA ILE A 22 -5.81 -2.86 9.16
C ILE A 22 -6.69 -3.39 8.02
N PRO A 23 -7.54 -2.56 7.40
CA PRO A 23 -8.34 -2.98 6.26
C PRO A 23 -7.48 -3.52 5.11
N ASP A 24 -7.95 -4.56 4.42
CA ASP A 24 -7.27 -5.19 3.28
C ASP A 24 -6.71 -4.16 2.28
N GLU A 25 -7.50 -3.13 1.95
CA GLU A 25 -7.12 -2.11 0.99
C GLU A 25 -5.96 -1.24 1.48
N ILE A 26 -5.80 -1.05 2.79
CA ILE A 26 -4.68 -0.29 3.36
C ILE A 26 -3.40 -1.13 3.31
N PHE A 27 -3.49 -2.44 3.53
CA PHE A 27 -2.36 -3.34 3.29
C PHE A 27 -1.98 -3.36 1.80
N PHE A 28 -2.98 -3.37 0.92
CA PHE A 28 -2.77 -3.28 -0.52
C PHE A 28 -2.11 -1.96 -0.95
N LEU A 29 -2.47 -0.84 -0.32
CA LEU A 29 -1.82 0.46 -0.52
C LEU A 29 -0.32 0.40 -0.17
N CYS A 30 0.04 -0.26 0.93
CA CYS A 30 1.45 -0.49 1.28
C CYS A 30 2.18 -1.31 0.22
N MET A 31 1.54 -2.36 -0.33
CA MET A 31 2.13 -3.15 -1.42
C MET A 31 2.40 -2.29 -2.67
N LEU A 32 1.44 -1.47 -3.10
CA LEU A 32 1.61 -0.54 -4.24
C LEU A 32 2.77 0.43 -4.04
N HIS A 33 2.89 0.99 -2.83
CA HIS A 33 4.02 1.84 -2.46
C HIS A 33 5.35 1.09 -2.57
N ASN A 34 5.41 -0.14 -2.04
CA ASN A 34 6.63 -0.94 -1.97
C ASN A 34 7.13 -1.40 -3.35
N ILE A 35 6.22 -1.67 -4.29
CA ILE A 35 6.58 -2.01 -5.67
C ILE A 35 6.92 -0.76 -6.51
N GLY A 36 6.85 0.43 -5.90
CA GLY A 36 7.33 1.68 -6.50
C GLY A 36 6.32 2.39 -7.40
N ALA A 37 5.04 2.02 -7.36
CA ALA A 37 3.97 2.68 -8.12
C ALA A 37 3.58 4.03 -7.49
N THR A 38 4.54 4.91 -7.23
CA THR A 38 4.39 6.14 -6.41
C THR A 38 4.36 7.44 -7.21
N ALA A 39 4.38 7.33 -8.54
CA ALA A 39 4.33 8.47 -9.46
C ALA A 39 3.69 8.06 -10.80
N PRO A 40 3.13 9.00 -11.59
CA PRO A 40 2.50 8.69 -12.88
C PRO A 40 3.40 7.91 -13.85
N GLU A 41 4.69 8.24 -13.92
CA GLU A 41 5.69 7.58 -14.76
C GLU A 41 6.06 6.17 -14.28
N LYS A 42 5.71 5.83 -13.02
CA LYS A 42 5.89 4.50 -12.42
C LYS A 42 4.56 3.75 -12.29
N SER A 43 3.52 4.22 -12.96
CA SER A 43 2.19 3.62 -12.88
C SER A 43 2.16 2.22 -13.53
N LEU A 44 1.36 1.34 -12.93
CA LEU A 44 1.28 -0.08 -13.31
C LEU A 44 -0.15 -0.45 -13.71
N SER A 45 -0.30 -1.35 -14.68
CA SER A 45 -1.59 -1.93 -15.05
C SER A 45 -2.09 -2.91 -13.98
N VAL A 46 -3.35 -3.34 -14.07
CA VAL A 46 -3.91 -4.38 -13.18
C VAL A 46 -3.11 -5.67 -13.27
N GLU A 47 -2.68 -6.05 -14.46
CA GLU A 47 -1.93 -7.27 -14.74
C GLU A 47 -0.51 -7.20 -14.15
N GLU A 48 0.16 -6.05 -14.29
CA GLU A 48 1.46 -5.78 -13.66
C GLU A 48 1.33 -5.87 -12.13
N ILE A 49 0.32 -5.21 -11.54
CA ILE A 49 0.08 -5.23 -10.09
C ILE A 49 -0.24 -6.64 -9.59
N SER A 50 -1.12 -7.36 -10.30
CA SER A 50 -1.48 -8.75 -9.99
C SER A 50 -0.26 -9.66 -9.93
N THR A 51 0.67 -9.48 -10.86
CA THR A 51 1.94 -10.22 -10.90
C THR A 51 2.80 -9.91 -9.67
N TRP A 52 2.95 -8.64 -9.30
CA TRP A 52 3.77 -8.22 -8.16
C TRP A 52 3.18 -8.61 -6.80
N THR A 53 1.85 -8.57 -6.65
CA THR A 53 1.19 -8.85 -5.36
C THR A 53 0.73 -10.30 -5.21
N ALA A 54 0.82 -11.12 -6.27
CA ALA A 54 0.23 -12.46 -6.34
C ALA A 54 -1.28 -12.47 -5.98
N LEU A 55 -2.00 -11.41 -6.34
CA LEU A 55 -3.45 -11.30 -6.15
C LEU A 55 -4.15 -11.42 -7.48
N GLU A 56 -5.28 -12.12 -7.49
CA GLU A 56 -6.09 -12.26 -8.70
C GLU A 56 -6.62 -10.90 -9.20
N PRO A 57 -6.69 -10.65 -10.53
CA PRO A 57 -7.13 -9.39 -11.10
C PRO A 57 -8.47 -8.83 -10.54
N PRO A 58 -9.50 -9.66 -10.24
CA PRO A 58 -10.72 -9.15 -9.62
C PRO A 58 -10.50 -8.52 -8.25
N LYS A 59 -9.66 -9.12 -7.39
CA LYS A 59 -9.34 -8.59 -6.05
C LYS A 59 -8.50 -7.32 -6.15
N VAL A 60 -7.56 -7.28 -7.11
CA VAL A 60 -6.78 -6.07 -7.43
C VAL A 60 -7.71 -4.92 -7.80
N ARG A 61 -8.65 -5.14 -8.73
CA ARG A 61 -9.64 -4.13 -9.15
C ARG A 61 -10.52 -3.66 -7.99
N GLU A 62 -10.96 -4.58 -7.14
CA GLU A 62 -11.77 -4.23 -5.96
C GLU A 62 -11.00 -3.31 -4.99
N ASN A 63 -9.75 -3.64 -4.68
CA ASN A 63 -8.91 -2.82 -3.79
C ASN A 63 -8.56 -1.47 -4.43
N LEU A 64 -8.23 -1.44 -5.72
CA LEU A 64 -7.97 -0.20 -6.46
C LEU A 64 -9.19 0.73 -6.42
N ARG A 65 -10.40 0.20 -6.63
CA ARG A 65 -11.64 0.99 -6.54
C ARG A 65 -11.79 1.66 -5.18
N LYS A 66 -11.62 0.90 -4.08
CA LYS A 66 -11.71 1.45 -2.70
C LYS A 66 -10.66 2.54 -2.45
N LEU A 67 -9.43 2.33 -2.93
CA LEU A 67 -8.35 3.31 -2.76
C LEU A 67 -8.51 4.56 -3.63
N ILE A 68 -9.12 4.45 -4.80
CA ILE A 68 -9.48 5.59 -5.64
C ILE A 68 -10.57 6.42 -4.98
N GLU A 69 -11.61 5.77 -4.45
CA GLU A 69 -12.68 6.45 -3.69
C GLU A 69 -12.14 7.22 -2.47
N ALA A 70 -11.06 6.71 -1.87
CA ALA A 70 -10.37 7.34 -0.76
C ALA A 70 -9.26 8.35 -1.16
N ASN A 71 -9.08 8.65 -2.46
CA ASN A 71 -8.01 9.50 -3.00
C ASN A 71 -6.57 9.02 -2.71
N TYR A 72 -6.37 7.74 -2.38
CA TYR A 72 -5.04 7.17 -2.12
C TYR A 72 -4.34 6.62 -3.37
N VAL A 73 -5.12 6.27 -4.40
CA VAL A 73 -4.62 5.82 -5.70
C VAL A 73 -5.28 6.66 -6.78
N SER A 74 -4.50 7.03 -7.80
CA SER A 74 -4.97 7.68 -9.01
C SER A 74 -4.83 6.74 -10.20
N VAL A 75 -5.70 6.92 -11.18
CA VAL A 75 -5.67 6.23 -12.48
C VAL A 75 -5.28 7.23 -13.56
N ILE A 76 -4.44 6.78 -14.49
CA ILE A 76 -4.09 7.52 -15.70
C ILE A 76 -4.31 6.62 -16.92
N ASN A 77 -4.59 7.22 -18.07
CA ASN A 77 -4.58 6.49 -19.34
C ASN A 77 -3.23 6.70 -20.01
N ALA A 78 -2.49 5.60 -20.22
CA ALA A 78 -1.20 5.61 -20.89
C ALA A 78 -1.25 4.60 -22.05
N GLY A 79 -1.22 5.10 -23.29
CA GLY A 79 -1.23 4.24 -24.48
C GLY A 79 -2.52 3.42 -24.65
N GLY A 80 -3.67 3.94 -24.20
CA GLY A 80 -4.95 3.23 -24.28
C GLY A 80 -5.18 2.21 -23.15
N MET A 81 -4.26 2.12 -22.19
CA MET A 81 -4.35 1.24 -21.03
C MET A 81 -4.48 2.06 -19.74
N GLU A 82 -5.34 1.62 -18.84
CA GLU A 82 -5.40 2.18 -17.48
C GLU A 82 -4.18 1.74 -16.67
N LYS A 83 -3.51 2.71 -16.07
CA LYS A 83 -2.41 2.49 -15.14
C LYS A 83 -2.65 3.24 -13.84
N TYR A 84 -2.17 2.65 -12.76
CA TYR A 84 -2.50 3.06 -11.40
C TYR A 84 -1.22 3.45 -10.66
N HIS A 85 -1.28 4.54 -9.89
CA HIS A 85 -0.19 4.94 -8.98
C HIS A 85 -0.75 5.52 -7.69
N VAL A 86 0.02 5.41 -6.62
CA VAL A 86 -0.25 6.00 -5.32
C VAL A 86 -0.18 7.53 -5.42
N THR A 87 -1.13 8.22 -4.80
CA THR A 87 -1.15 9.68 -4.72
C THR A 87 -0.27 10.18 -3.57
N THR A 88 -0.05 11.49 -3.48
CA THR A 88 0.62 12.07 -2.30
C THR A 88 -0.13 11.76 -1.00
N ASP A 89 -1.46 11.73 -1.03
CA ASP A 89 -2.26 11.40 0.16
C ASP A 89 -2.12 9.92 0.53
N GLY A 90 -2.06 9.03 -0.47
CA GLY A 90 -1.76 7.62 -0.25
C GLY A 90 -0.37 7.41 0.37
N ILE A 91 0.65 8.12 -0.11
CA ILE A 91 2.01 8.07 0.47
C ILE A 91 2.00 8.55 1.92
N ARG A 92 1.36 9.68 2.22
CA ARG A 92 1.22 10.17 3.60
C ARG A 92 0.53 9.15 4.49
N LYS A 93 -0.52 8.48 3.99
CA LYS A 93 -1.22 7.44 4.72
C LYS A 93 -0.30 6.27 5.04
N VAL A 94 0.47 5.76 4.08
CA VAL A 94 1.46 4.69 4.30
C VAL A 94 2.49 5.12 5.34
N LEU A 95 3.08 6.31 5.23
CA LEU A 95 4.07 6.80 6.18
C LEU A 95 3.51 6.97 7.61
N SER A 96 2.24 7.35 7.74
CA SER A 96 1.57 7.47 9.04
C SER A 96 1.36 6.13 9.76
N MET A 97 1.45 5.00 9.05
CA MET A 97 1.31 3.67 9.65
C MET A 97 2.58 3.18 10.34
N TYR A 98 3.73 3.79 10.01
CA TYR A 98 5.05 3.44 10.58
C TYR A 98 5.51 4.43 11.66
N SER A 99 4.66 5.40 12.04
CA SER A 99 4.98 6.46 12.99
C SER A 99 4.46 6.19 14.40
#